data_AF-A0A9D7EEY0-F1
#
_entry.id   AF-A0A9D7EEY0-F1
#
_cell.length_a   1.000
_cell.length_b   1.000
_cell.length_c   1.000
_cell.angle_alpha   90.00
_cell.angle_beta   90.00
_cell.angle_gamma   90.00
#
_symmetry.space_group_name_H-M   'P 1'
#
loop_
_entity.id
_entity.type
_entity.pdbx_description
1 polymer ?
#
loop_
_entity_poly.entity_id
_entity_poly.type
_entity_poly.pdbx_seq_one_letter_code
_entity_poly.pdbx_strand_id
1 'polypeptide(L)'
;MKAAHLFAPLLLLWAGCSTGPVREKGYAHDLRMLENWTATRGDIKAIDLDYAGALDSGFVIPSRRQVPGGTFSFSFTVRDTTGKAQRFRYKLYYLNDTYKFAHAGADGAQHPLAHENFYGSWEHPTEGFRLTPSANEEGVTVKDVFRIRGDPRDQQEHRDANGRPARWSRNPRVGEYVFMVVVMPEEHLEKAALPAAISDISALEKGRYADPFWYWLNGPGSKDPKVQVLLAEERLQVRARPDLGAGIHITNEAPTNGTAFSTQCGTSAEISERAAFEQFIHYVDPSTRFENIPLIADVLANEYTPSDHDRYRCFFPADQMVALRPMTTTAPCATVISDPKKHSIALRNPASTYGNWRKENVGIISRHGLAYGKYSIKCKLTHLLNDSDMWVGLTNAIWLIYDGAPGGMRRPCEKDGYMANYYGGDADQRVPRVAYSEIDFEILKTPAYCPDKSFPPSYPQQLALPDDRAAWVHSTSDVRTDHPGMVTVACTNWDMACHSPERFAVGCQPIEKDGSTFVSHRWDSNYRALTQKSEASDKELFGGDHYWFEIEWRPEEVIWRIGPELDQLRVVGYMDRSVTEISNVQMRLIVTQEYHNTRWWPGTPYDQGFIPFPSKDLVGEVLDVIIE
;
A
#
# COMPACT_ATOMS: atom_id res chain seq x y z
N MET A 1 -10.58 -50.87 64.10
CA MET A 1 -11.39 -49.72 64.55
C MET A 1 -12.15 -49.20 63.35
N LYS A 2 -13.47 -49.06 63.52
CA LYS A 2 -14.46 -48.71 62.49
C LYS A 2 -14.35 -47.22 62.12
N ALA A 3 -14.45 -46.90 60.84
CA ALA A 3 -15.08 -45.67 60.37
C ALA A 3 -15.65 -45.93 58.96
N ALA A 4 -16.97 -45.88 58.87
CA ALA A 4 -17.77 -46.08 57.67
C ALA A 4 -18.02 -44.72 57.00
N HIS A 5 -17.93 -44.66 55.67
CA HIS A 5 -18.52 -43.57 54.90
C HIS A 5 -19.58 -44.13 53.95
N LEU A 6 -20.79 -43.60 54.12
CA LEU A 6 -21.98 -43.82 53.31
C LEU A 6 -21.75 -43.36 51.87
N PHE A 7 -22.12 -44.22 50.92
CA PHE A 7 -22.44 -43.83 49.56
C PHE A 7 -23.94 -43.54 49.46
N ALA A 8 -24.30 -42.34 48.99
CA ALA A 8 -25.64 -41.98 48.54
C ALA A 8 -25.61 -41.75 47.02
N PRO A 9 -26.49 -42.37 46.21
CA PRO A 9 -26.58 -42.06 44.79
C PRO A 9 -27.50 -40.85 44.59
N LEU A 10 -26.96 -39.80 43.97
CA LEU A 10 -27.73 -38.63 43.54
C LEU A 10 -28.50 -38.99 42.25
N LEU A 11 -29.84 -39.00 42.33
CA LEU A 11 -30.72 -39.07 41.16
C LEU A 11 -30.51 -37.81 40.29
N LEU A 12 -30.04 -37.99 39.06
CA LEU A 12 -30.12 -36.97 38.01
C LEU A 12 -31.54 -36.92 37.45
N LEU A 13 -32.31 -35.92 37.90
CA LEU A 13 -33.57 -35.51 37.27
C LEU A 13 -33.26 -34.80 35.95
N TRP A 14 -33.66 -35.43 34.85
CA TRP A 14 -33.74 -34.80 33.53
C TRP A 14 -34.86 -33.75 33.54
N ALA A 15 -34.50 -32.47 33.53
CA ALA A 15 -35.40 -31.40 33.14
C ALA A 15 -35.31 -31.21 31.63
N GLY A 16 -36.29 -31.76 30.91
CA GLY A 16 -36.50 -31.46 29.50
C GLY A 16 -36.97 -30.02 29.34
N CYS A 17 -36.09 -29.14 28.89
CA CYS A 17 -36.48 -27.84 28.37
C CYS A 17 -37.13 -28.04 26.99
N SER A 18 -38.44 -27.85 26.92
CA SER A 18 -39.17 -27.68 25.68
C SER A 18 -38.62 -26.44 24.96
N THR A 19 -37.85 -26.65 23.89
CA THR A 19 -37.54 -25.62 22.91
C THR A 19 -38.79 -25.37 22.07
N GLY A 20 -39.70 -24.53 22.56
CA GLY A 20 -40.63 -23.85 21.67
C GLY A 20 -39.84 -22.97 20.70
N PRO A 21 -40.30 -22.74 19.46
CA PRO A 21 -39.60 -21.86 18.54
C PRO A 21 -39.55 -20.47 19.16
N VAL A 22 -38.34 -19.99 19.42
CA VAL A 22 -38.10 -18.59 19.75
C VAL A 22 -38.61 -17.79 18.56
N ARG A 23 -39.81 -17.20 18.66
CA ARG A 23 -40.25 -16.16 17.73
C ARG A 23 -39.25 -15.03 17.91
N GLU A 24 -38.34 -14.89 16.94
CA GLU A 24 -37.40 -13.76 16.89
C GLU A 24 -38.17 -12.45 17.04
N LYS A 25 -37.71 -11.60 17.96
CA LYS A 25 -38.29 -10.28 18.23
C LYS A 25 -37.89 -9.34 17.09
N GLY A 26 -38.53 -9.45 15.94
CA GLY A 26 -38.27 -8.60 14.79
C GLY A 26 -39.21 -8.92 13.63
N TYR A 27 -39.38 -7.96 12.73
CA TYR A 27 -40.12 -8.16 11.48
C TYR A 27 -39.18 -8.52 10.32
N ALA A 28 -37.86 -8.54 10.49
CA ALA A 28 -36.90 -8.95 9.48
C ALA A 28 -35.91 -9.99 10.02
N HIS A 29 -35.49 -10.97 9.23
CA HIS A 29 -34.55 -12.03 9.62
C HIS A 29 -33.96 -12.75 8.40
N ASP A 30 -33.15 -13.78 8.63
CA ASP A 30 -32.56 -14.65 7.60
C ASP A 30 -31.79 -13.88 6.51
N LEU A 31 -31.01 -12.85 6.87
CA LEU A 31 -30.15 -12.13 5.93
C LEU A 31 -29.07 -13.07 5.39
N ARG A 32 -29.02 -13.22 4.06
CA ARG A 32 -28.00 -13.98 3.33
C ARG A 32 -27.36 -13.09 2.29
N MET A 33 -26.05 -12.91 2.40
CA MET A 33 -25.28 -12.09 1.46
C MET A 33 -24.48 -12.94 0.48
N LEU A 34 -24.26 -12.37 -0.72
CA LEU A 34 -23.38 -12.95 -1.73
C LEU A 34 -23.86 -14.34 -2.20
N GLU A 35 -25.17 -14.55 -2.33
CA GLU A 35 -25.75 -15.89 -2.58
C GLU A 35 -25.29 -16.51 -3.90
N ASN A 36 -24.93 -15.67 -4.88
CA ASN A 36 -24.40 -16.07 -6.18
C ASN A 36 -22.86 -16.06 -6.25
N TRP A 37 -22.17 -16.03 -5.11
CA TRP A 37 -20.71 -16.12 -5.01
C TRP A 37 -20.30 -17.19 -4.01
N THR A 38 -19.40 -18.08 -4.44
CA THR A 38 -19.00 -19.28 -3.67
C THR A 38 -17.49 -19.42 -3.48
N ALA A 39 -16.66 -18.60 -4.14
CA ALA A 39 -15.21 -18.70 -3.97
C ALA A 39 -14.81 -18.24 -2.57
N THR A 40 -14.01 -19.06 -1.89
CA THR A 40 -13.62 -18.88 -0.49
C THR A 40 -12.12 -19.02 -0.28
N ARG A 41 -11.62 -18.42 0.80
CA ARG A 41 -10.29 -18.65 1.36
C ARG A 41 -10.45 -18.89 2.86
N GLY A 42 -10.20 -20.12 3.30
CA GLY A 42 -10.65 -20.54 4.63
C GLY A 42 -12.17 -20.44 4.71
N ASP A 43 -12.66 -19.80 5.77
CA ASP A 43 -14.10 -19.66 6.03
C ASP A 43 -14.73 -18.38 5.46
N ILE A 44 -13.95 -17.55 4.76
CA ILE A 44 -14.39 -16.24 4.24
C ILE A 44 -14.50 -16.29 2.72
N LYS A 45 -15.56 -15.69 2.15
CA LYS A 45 -15.68 -15.53 0.69
C LYS A 45 -14.61 -14.58 0.18
N ALA A 46 -13.89 -14.95 -0.86
CA ALA A 46 -12.77 -14.16 -1.39
C ALA A 46 -12.99 -13.82 -2.86
N ILE A 47 -12.56 -12.63 -3.30
CA ILE A 47 -12.60 -12.19 -4.68
C ILE A 47 -11.36 -11.33 -5.00
N ASP A 48 -10.72 -11.60 -6.13
CA ASP A 48 -9.59 -10.80 -6.61
C ASP A 48 -10.13 -9.67 -7.51
N LEU A 49 -9.51 -8.49 -7.50
CA LEU A 49 -9.87 -7.39 -8.37
C LEU A 49 -9.69 -7.79 -9.83
N ASP A 50 -10.66 -7.43 -10.66
CA ASP A 50 -10.64 -7.72 -12.08
C ASP A 50 -10.05 -6.55 -12.87
N TYR A 51 -8.81 -6.71 -13.31
CA TYR A 51 -8.00 -5.67 -13.96
C TYR A 51 -8.45 -5.33 -15.40
N ALA A 52 -9.17 -6.23 -16.07
CA ALA A 52 -9.45 -6.04 -17.50
C ALA A 52 -10.41 -4.85 -17.73
N GLY A 53 -9.92 -3.82 -18.41
CA GLY A 53 -10.67 -2.58 -18.67
C GLY A 53 -10.87 -1.68 -17.45
N ALA A 54 -10.20 -1.94 -16.32
CA ALA A 54 -10.39 -1.19 -15.08
C ALA A 54 -9.64 0.16 -15.02
N LEU A 55 -8.75 0.43 -15.99
CA LEU A 55 -7.90 1.63 -15.98
C LEU A 55 -8.74 2.93 -16.02
N ASP A 56 -9.66 3.02 -16.98
CA ASP A 56 -10.49 4.22 -17.17
C ASP A 56 -11.83 4.13 -16.41
N SER A 57 -12.34 2.92 -16.18
CA SER A 57 -13.64 2.74 -15.50
C SER A 57 -13.54 2.67 -13.98
N GLY A 58 -12.34 2.45 -13.44
CA GLY A 58 -12.11 1.98 -12.08
C GLY A 58 -12.55 0.52 -11.89
N PHE A 59 -12.19 -0.07 -10.75
CA PHE A 59 -12.64 -1.42 -10.44
C PHE A 59 -14.12 -1.45 -10.01
N VAL A 60 -14.78 -2.56 -10.33
CA VAL A 60 -16.12 -2.93 -9.88
C VAL A 60 -16.12 -4.37 -9.36
N ILE A 61 -16.85 -4.62 -8.28
CA ILE A 61 -16.89 -5.91 -7.60
C ILE A 61 -18.36 -6.30 -7.35
N PRO A 62 -18.85 -7.40 -7.95
CA PRO A 62 -18.17 -8.23 -8.92
C PRO A 62 -18.24 -7.60 -10.32
N SER A 63 -17.28 -7.92 -11.18
CA SER A 63 -17.37 -7.66 -12.61
C SER A 63 -18.29 -8.67 -13.31
N ARG A 64 -18.64 -8.41 -14.58
CA ARG A 64 -19.40 -9.37 -15.41
C ARG A 64 -18.64 -10.66 -15.73
N ARG A 65 -17.30 -10.65 -15.61
CA ARG A 65 -16.47 -11.85 -15.76
C ARG A 65 -16.44 -12.70 -14.49
N GLN A 66 -16.71 -12.08 -13.35
CA GLN A 66 -16.72 -12.75 -12.05
C GLN A 66 -18.10 -13.32 -11.72
N VAL A 67 -19.16 -12.53 -11.95
CA VAL A 67 -20.54 -12.96 -11.69
C VAL A 67 -21.42 -12.56 -12.88
N PRO A 68 -22.31 -13.45 -13.38
CA PRO A 68 -23.28 -13.09 -14.41
C PRO A 68 -24.09 -11.86 -14.01
N GLY A 69 -24.14 -10.84 -14.89
CA GLY A 69 -24.77 -9.55 -14.60
C GLY A 69 -23.88 -8.55 -13.84
N GLY A 70 -22.76 -9.00 -13.28
CA GLY A 70 -21.81 -8.20 -12.52
C GLY A 70 -22.38 -7.69 -11.21
N THR A 71 -23.25 -8.43 -10.55
CA THR A 71 -23.82 -8.03 -9.26
C THR A 71 -23.87 -9.20 -8.31
N PHE A 72 -23.66 -8.94 -7.02
CA PHE A 72 -23.95 -9.93 -5.98
C PHE A 72 -25.45 -9.95 -5.70
N SER A 73 -26.00 -11.13 -5.42
CA SER A 73 -27.37 -11.27 -4.92
C SER A 73 -27.40 -11.40 -3.40
N PHE A 74 -28.45 -10.89 -2.78
CA PHE A 74 -28.74 -11.09 -1.37
C PHE A 74 -30.24 -11.30 -1.14
N SER A 75 -30.56 -11.90 -0.01
CA SER A 75 -31.95 -12.08 0.42
C SER A 75 -32.12 -11.91 1.92
N PHE A 76 -33.34 -11.56 2.32
CA PHE A 76 -33.77 -11.55 3.72
C PHE A 76 -35.29 -11.73 3.75
N THR A 77 -35.83 -12.15 4.89
CA THR A 77 -37.27 -12.34 5.05
C THR A 77 -37.85 -11.23 5.90
N VAL A 78 -39.01 -10.68 5.50
CA VAL A 78 -39.80 -9.76 6.32
C VAL A 78 -41.17 -10.32 6.65
N ARG A 79 -41.68 -10.05 7.85
CA ARG A 79 -42.97 -10.50 8.38
C ARG A 79 -43.73 -9.34 8.98
N ASP A 80 -45.03 -9.26 8.70
CA ASP A 80 -45.89 -8.29 9.37
C ASP A 80 -46.34 -8.83 10.72
N THR A 81 -45.84 -8.25 11.81
CA THR A 81 -46.24 -8.61 13.18
C THR A 81 -47.53 -7.93 13.64
N THR A 82 -48.16 -7.11 12.80
CA THR A 82 -49.36 -6.32 13.12
C THR A 82 -50.65 -6.90 12.53
N GLY A 83 -50.54 -7.89 11.62
CA GLY A 83 -51.68 -8.53 10.96
C GLY A 83 -52.42 -7.65 9.94
N LYS A 84 -51.80 -6.57 9.46
CA LYS A 84 -52.41 -5.58 8.54
C LYS A 84 -51.95 -5.70 7.10
N ALA A 85 -51.11 -6.69 6.79
CA ALA A 85 -50.42 -6.83 5.51
C ALA A 85 -49.63 -5.56 5.13
N GLN A 86 -48.67 -5.17 5.96
CA GLN A 86 -47.87 -3.96 5.75
C GLN A 86 -46.66 -4.17 4.82
N ARG A 87 -46.16 -3.08 4.24
CA ARG A 87 -44.89 -3.03 3.49
C ARG A 87 -43.78 -2.43 4.34
N PHE A 88 -42.56 -2.81 4.01
CA PHE A 88 -41.34 -2.34 4.67
C PHE A 88 -40.46 -1.60 3.69
N ARG A 89 -39.64 -0.70 4.22
CA ARG A 89 -38.59 0.01 3.53
C ARG A 89 -37.26 -0.58 3.94
N TYR A 90 -36.35 -0.79 2.98
CA TYR A 90 -35.05 -1.36 3.27
C TYR A 90 -33.91 -0.66 2.51
N LYS A 91 -32.72 -0.65 3.11
CA LYS A 91 -31.50 -0.17 2.47
C LYS A 91 -30.31 -1.04 2.85
N LEU A 92 -29.52 -1.43 1.85
CA LEU A 92 -28.25 -2.11 2.01
C LEU A 92 -27.13 -1.09 2.19
N TYR A 93 -26.20 -1.37 3.10
CA TYR A 93 -24.91 -0.73 3.21
C TYR A 93 -23.80 -1.78 3.20
N TYR A 94 -22.65 -1.43 2.61
CA TYR A 94 -21.42 -2.20 2.71
C TYR A 94 -20.29 -1.29 3.19
N LEU A 95 -19.30 -1.86 3.87
CA LEU A 95 -18.16 -1.15 4.44
C LEU A 95 -16.91 -2.02 4.33
N ASN A 96 -15.79 -1.43 3.94
CA ASN A 96 -14.47 -2.04 4.15
C ASN A 96 -14.11 -1.95 5.65
N ASP A 97 -14.05 -3.09 6.32
CA ASP A 97 -13.87 -3.20 7.76
C ASP A 97 -12.38 -3.25 8.16
N THR A 98 -11.51 -3.71 7.25
CA THR A 98 -10.06 -3.81 7.49
C THR A 98 -9.38 -2.45 7.58
N TYR A 99 -9.65 -1.55 6.63
CA TYR A 99 -8.99 -0.25 6.51
C TYR A 99 -9.96 0.88 6.80
N LYS A 100 -10.47 0.94 8.03
CA LYS A 100 -11.38 1.98 8.52
C LYS A 100 -10.84 2.66 9.77
N PHE A 101 -11.32 3.88 10.01
CA PHE A 101 -11.34 4.45 11.34
C PHE A 101 -12.48 3.83 12.16
N ALA A 102 -12.34 3.85 13.48
CA ALA A 102 -13.43 3.52 14.39
C ALA A 102 -14.69 4.32 14.05
N HIS A 103 -15.87 3.72 14.27
CA HIS A 103 -17.16 4.38 14.02
C HIS A 103 -17.42 5.51 15.01
N ALA A 104 -17.09 5.29 16.28
CA ALA A 104 -17.34 6.20 17.38
C ALA A 104 -16.03 6.69 18.01
N GLY A 105 -16.02 7.94 18.47
CA GLY A 105 -15.00 8.46 19.38
C GLY A 105 -15.23 8.00 20.82
N ALA A 106 -14.34 8.43 21.72
CA ALA A 106 -14.41 8.07 23.14
C ALA A 106 -15.68 8.58 23.85
N ASP A 107 -16.34 9.61 23.31
CA ASP A 107 -17.59 10.19 23.79
C ASP A 107 -18.85 9.53 23.20
N GLY A 108 -18.69 8.51 22.35
CA GLY A 108 -19.77 7.84 21.62
C GLY A 108 -20.28 8.62 20.40
N ALA A 109 -19.81 9.84 20.15
CA ALA A 109 -20.11 10.58 18.93
C ALA A 109 -19.41 9.93 17.73
N GLN A 110 -19.85 10.24 16.51
CA GLN A 110 -19.19 9.73 15.30
C GLN A 110 -17.72 10.16 15.30
N HIS A 111 -16.81 9.21 15.05
CA HIS A 111 -15.39 9.53 14.98
C HIS A 111 -15.14 10.61 13.91
N PRO A 112 -14.33 11.64 14.18
CA PRO A 112 -14.16 12.78 13.27
C PRO A 112 -13.71 12.38 11.85
N LEU A 113 -12.95 11.29 11.74
CA LEU A 113 -12.42 10.75 10.47
C LEU A 113 -13.23 9.58 9.90
N ALA A 114 -14.34 9.16 10.54
CA ALA A 114 -15.18 8.07 10.01
C ALA A 114 -15.78 8.39 8.63
N HIS A 115 -15.89 9.69 8.28
CA HIS A 115 -16.31 10.12 6.94
C HIS A 115 -15.33 9.70 5.82
N GLU A 116 -14.11 9.29 6.15
CA GLU A 116 -13.12 8.75 5.22
C GLU A 116 -13.25 7.24 5.00
N ASN A 117 -14.05 6.54 5.81
CA ASN A 117 -14.28 5.11 5.66
C ASN A 117 -14.83 4.81 4.25
N PHE A 118 -14.41 3.67 3.68
CA PHE A 118 -14.92 3.23 2.40
C PHE A 118 -16.21 2.44 2.62
N TYR A 119 -17.34 3.09 2.40
CA TYR A 119 -18.66 2.47 2.45
C TYR A 119 -19.51 2.90 1.27
N GLY A 120 -20.53 2.09 0.97
CA GLY A 120 -21.50 2.38 -0.07
C GLY A 120 -22.85 1.74 0.21
N SER A 121 -23.75 1.82 -0.76
CA SER A 121 -25.09 1.24 -0.69
C SER A 121 -25.50 0.68 -2.05
N TRP A 122 -26.40 1.35 -2.75
CA TRP A 122 -26.80 1.03 -4.12
C TRP A 122 -25.79 1.54 -5.13
N GLU A 123 -25.94 1.12 -6.40
CA GLU A 123 -25.07 1.57 -7.48
C GLU A 123 -25.19 3.08 -7.71
N HIS A 124 -26.36 3.67 -7.46
CA HIS A 124 -26.57 5.12 -7.44
C HIS A 124 -26.64 5.60 -5.98
N PRO A 125 -25.75 6.49 -5.52
CA PRO A 125 -25.67 6.87 -4.11
C PRO A 125 -26.91 7.63 -3.60
N THR A 126 -27.60 8.33 -4.51
CA THR A 126 -28.84 9.07 -4.25
C THR A 126 -30.06 8.18 -4.09
N GLU A 127 -29.94 6.89 -4.42
CA GLU A 127 -31.03 5.96 -4.26
C GLU A 127 -31.30 5.70 -2.77
N GLY A 128 -32.54 5.95 -2.35
CA GLY A 128 -32.99 5.86 -0.96
C GLY A 128 -33.35 4.43 -0.53
N PHE A 129 -34.29 4.32 0.40
CA PHE A 129 -34.82 3.02 0.83
C PHE A 129 -35.77 2.44 -0.23
N ARG A 130 -35.49 1.20 -0.66
CA ARG A 130 -36.35 0.41 -1.54
C ARG A 130 -37.56 -0.11 -0.76
N LEU A 131 -38.61 -0.47 -1.49
CA LEU A 131 -39.87 -0.93 -0.91
C LEU A 131 -39.99 -2.45 -1.08
N THR A 132 -40.38 -3.15 -0.02
CA THR A 132 -40.69 -4.59 -0.10
C THR A 132 -42.06 -4.83 -0.73
N PRO A 133 -42.33 -6.04 -1.23
CA PRO A 133 -43.71 -6.52 -1.35
C PRO A 133 -44.45 -6.45 -0.01
N SER A 134 -45.78 -6.49 -0.03
CA SER A 134 -46.58 -6.61 1.19
C SER A 134 -46.25 -7.92 1.91
N ALA A 135 -45.89 -7.83 3.19
CA ALA A 135 -45.63 -8.98 4.03
C ALA A 135 -46.88 -9.30 4.86
N ASN A 136 -47.19 -10.58 5.01
CA ASN A 136 -48.16 -11.09 5.97
C ASN A 136 -47.43 -11.71 7.17
N GLU A 137 -48.17 -12.40 8.05
CA GLU A 137 -47.58 -13.07 9.23
C GLU A 137 -46.63 -14.21 8.83
N GLU A 138 -46.89 -14.87 7.70
CA GLU A 138 -46.04 -15.94 7.13
C GLU A 138 -44.69 -15.38 6.65
N GLY A 139 -44.72 -14.17 6.09
CA GLY A 139 -43.57 -13.42 5.63
C GLY A 139 -43.31 -13.54 4.14
N VAL A 140 -42.52 -12.60 3.63
CA VAL A 140 -42.07 -12.56 2.24
C VAL A 140 -40.55 -12.44 2.20
N THR A 141 -39.93 -13.28 1.37
CA THR A 141 -38.50 -13.18 1.08
C THR A 141 -38.27 -12.07 0.06
N VAL A 142 -37.49 -11.08 0.45
CA VAL A 142 -36.96 -10.03 -0.43
C VAL A 142 -35.67 -10.55 -1.04
N LYS A 143 -35.54 -10.40 -2.36
CA LYS A 143 -34.31 -10.72 -3.10
C LYS A 143 -33.92 -9.51 -3.91
N ASP A 144 -32.65 -9.15 -3.87
CA ASP A 144 -32.15 -7.99 -4.59
C ASP A 144 -30.65 -8.17 -4.89
N VAL A 145 -30.07 -7.19 -5.59
CA VAL A 145 -28.70 -7.22 -6.06
C VAL A 145 -27.94 -5.94 -5.78
N PHE A 146 -26.63 -6.03 -5.66
CA PHE A 146 -25.75 -4.88 -5.46
C PHE A 146 -24.37 -5.08 -6.09
N ARG A 147 -23.58 -4.01 -6.12
CA ARG A 147 -22.21 -3.97 -6.61
C ARG A 147 -21.41 -2.95 -5.81
N ILE A 148 -20.17 -3.29 -5.49
CA ILE A 148 -19.16 -2.39 -4.93
C ILE A 148 -18.41 -1.76 -6.10
N ARG A 149 -18.20 -0.45 -6.06
CA ARG A 149 -17.60 0.33 -7.14
C ARG A 149 -16.65 1.38 -6.59
N GLY A 150 -15.69 1.80 -7.42
CA GLY A 150 -14.91 3.00 -7.15
C GLY A 150 -15.82 4.24 -6.98
N ASP A 151 -15.37 5.13 -6.10
CA ASP A 151 -16.11 6.30 -5.61
C ASP A 151 -17.62 6.03 -5.37
N PRO A 152 -17.96 5.27 -4.31
CA PRO A 152 -19.34 4.83 -4.07
C PRO A 152 -20.30 5.98 -3.72
N ARG A 153 -19.80 7.20 -3.52
CA ARG A 153 -20.57 8.39 -3.13
C ARG A 153 -20.66 9.47 -4.22
N ASP A 154 -20.10 9.23 -5.42
CA ASP A 154 -20.07 10.20 -6.53
C ASP A 154 -19.56 11.60 -6.12
N GLN A 155 -18.45 11.63 -5.38
CA GLN A 155 -17.92 12.82 -4.73
C GLN A 155 -17.38 13.82 -5.77
N GLN A 156 -17.59 15.11 -5.51
CA GLN A 156 -17.28 16.15 -6.48
C GLN A 156 -15.79 16.24 -6.81
N GLU A 157 -14.93 15.99 -5.82
CA GLU A 157 -13.48 15.99 -5.94
C GLU A 157 -12.93 14.86 -6.82
N HIS A 158 -13.68 13.77 -6.99
CA HIS A 158 -13.31 12.59 -7.79
C HIS A 158 -13.89 12.63 -9.20
N ARG A 159 -14.12 13.83 -9.74
CA ARG A 159 -14.58 14.03 -11.12
C ARG A 159 -13.42 14.38 -12.04
N ASP A 160 -13.52 13.96 -13.30
CA ASP A 160 -12.56 14.33 -14.34
C ASP A 160 -12.67 15.82 -14.70
N ALA A 161 -11.78 16.29 -15.58
CA ALA A 161 -11.77 17.67 -16.06
C ALA A 161 -13.08 18.10 -16.77
N ASN A 162 -13.91 17.14 -17.20
CA ASN A 162 -15.21 17.37 -17.83
C ASN A 162 -16.39 17.23 -16.85
N GLY A 163 -16.13 17.06 -15.55
CA GLY A 163 -17.14 16.86 -14.51
C GLY A 163 -17.78 15.48 -14.48
N ARG A 164 -17.24 14.49 -15.20
CA ARG A 164 -17.74 13.10 -15.19
C ARG A 164 -17.16 12.34 -14.00
N PRO A 165 -17.88 11.38 -13.40
CA PRO A 165 -17.33 10.56 -12.31
C PRO A 165 -16.07 9.81 -12.76
N ALA A 166 -14.92 10.11 -12.15
CA ALA A 166 -13.65 9.42 -12.39
C ALA A 166 -13.49 8.30 -11.35
N ARG A 167 -14.27 7.22 -11.50
CA ARG A 167 -14.36 6.15 -10.48
C ARG A 167 -13.02 5.47 -10.16
N TRP A 168 -12.08 5.49 -11.10
CA TRP A 168 -10.71 5.00 -10.92
C TRP A 168 -9.90 5.84 -9.91
N SER A 169 -10.29 7.09 -9.66
CA SER A 169 -9.58 7.99 -8.73
C SER A 169 -9.77 7.65 -7.25
N ARG A 170 -10.72 6.74 -6.96
CA ARG A 170 -10.92 6.15 -5.65
C ARG A 170 -11.44 4.72 -5.81
N ASN A 171 -10.53 3.82 -6.12
CA ASN A 171 -10.86 2.41 -6.31
C ASN A 171 -11.46 1.79 -5.01
N PRO A 172 -12.25 0.69 -5.13
CA PRO A 172 -12.55 -0.17 -4.00
C PRO A 172 -11.28 -0.54 -3.22
N ARG A 173 -11.36 -0.50 -1.90
CA ARG A 173 -10.26 -0.92 -1.04
C ARG A 173 -10.14 -2.45 -1.10
N VAL A 174 -8.92 -2.95 -0.99
CA VAL A 174 -8.69 -4.33 -0.58
C VAL A 174 -9.08 -4.51 0.89
N GLY A 175 -9.21 -5.75 1.35
CA GLY A 175 -9.60 -6.06 2.73
C GLY A 175 -10.99 -6.70 2.82
N GLU A 176 -11.42 -6.93 4.06
CA GLU A 176 -12.72 -7.50 4.36
C GLU A 176 -13.83 -6.46 4.25
N TYR A 177 -14.93 -6.86 3.60
CA TYR A 177 -16.17 -6.12 3.56
C TYR A 177 -17.24 -6.78 4.42
N VAL A 178 -17.96 -5.95 5.16
CA VAL A 178 -19.13 -6.30 5.97
C VAL A 178 -20.38 -5.64 5.41
N PHE A 179 -21.54 -6.25 5.68
CA PHE A 179 -22.82 -5.83 5.11
C PHE A 179 -23.88 -5.63 6.18
N MET A 180 -24.71 -4.61 5.96
CA MET A 180 -25.81 -4.24 6.84
C MET A 180 -27.06 -3.94 6.03
N VAL A 181 -28.18 -4.55 6.37
CA VAL A 181 -29.50 -4.20 5.83
C VAL A 181 -30.33 -3.55 6.93
N VAL A 182 -30.79 -2.34 6.67
CA VAL A 182 -31.68 -1.60 7.58
C VAL A 182 -33.10 -1.72 7.05
N VAL A 183 -34.04 -2.12 7.90
CA VAL A 183 -35.45 -2.34 7.56
C VAL A 183 -36.33 -1.54 8.51
N MET A 184 -37.41 -0.93 8.02
CA MET A 184 -38.43 -0.28 8.85
C MET A 184 -39.81 -0.26 8.16
N PRO A 185 -40.92 -0.14 8.90
CA PRO A 185 -42.25 0.01 8.30
C PRO A 185 -42.31 1.21 7.35
N GLU A 186 -43.03 1.08 6.23
CA GLU A 186 -43.16 2.17 5.25
C GLU A 186 -43.73 3.44 5.87
N GLU A 187 -44.81 3.31 6.65
CA GLU A 187 -45.43 4.45 7.35
C GLU A 187 -44.51 5.12 8.38
N HIS A 188 -43.49 4.39 8.86
CA HIS A 188 -42.51 4.95 9.79
C HIS A 188 -41.53 5.83 9.02
N LEU A 189 -40.97 5.34 7.90
CA LEU A 189 -40.06 6.13 7.08
C LEU A 189 -40.71 7.43 6.57
N GLU A 190 -41.98 7.40 6.18
CA GLU A 190 -42.73 8.59 5.72
C GLU A 190 -42.85 9.68 6.79
N LYS A 191 -42.83 9.29 8.07
CA LYS A 191 -42.92 10.20 9.22
C LYS A 191 -41.55 10.48 9.85
N ALA A 192 -40.57 9.63 9.59
CA ALA A 192 -39.23 9.74 10.14
C ALA A 192 -38.47 10.88 9.45
N ALA A 193 -37.97 11.81 10.26
CA ALA A 193 -37.03 12.84 9.79
C ALA A 193 -35.61 12.27 9.76
N LEU A 194 -35.32 11.38 8.79
CA LEU A 194 -33.97 10.86 8.60
C LEU A 194 -33.03 11.96 8.08
N PRO A 195 -31.78 12.02 8.55
CA PRO A 195 -30.78 12.89 7.95
C PRO A 195 -30.60 12.56 6.46
N ALA A 196 -30.44 13.59 5.63
CA ALA A 196 -30.28 13.42 4.19
C ALA A 196 -29.12 12.48 3.85
N ALA A 197 -27.98 12.60 4.56
CA ALA A 197 -26.78 11.78 4.39
C ALA A 197 -26.97 10.27 4.68
N ILE A 198 -28.06 9.91 5.37
CA ILE A 198 -28.41 8.50 5.64
C ILE A 198 -29.24 7.93 4.49
N SER A 199 -30.18 8.71 3.97
CA SER A 199 -31.00 8.33 2.82
C SER A 199 -30.23 8.39 1.50
N ASP A 200 -29.37 9.38 1.33
CA ASP A 200 -28.50 9.62 0.18
C ASP A 200 -27.05 9.68 0.68
N ILE A 201 -26.25 8.67 0.32
CA ILE A 201 -24.87 8.57 0.83
C ILE A 201 -23.90 9.56 0.17
N SER A 202 -24.34 10.26 -0.87
CA SER A 202 -23.59 11.38 -1.49
C SER A 202 -23.84 12.71 -0.77
N ALA A 203 -24.86 12.81 0.08
CA ALA A 203 -25.17 14.04 0.78
C ALA A 203 -24.22 14.29 1.96
N LEU A 204 -23.84 15.56 2.13
CA LEU A 204 -23.05 16.02 3.27
C LEU A 204 -23.97 16.50 4.40
N GLU A 205 -23.61 16.16 5.63
CA GLU A 205 -24.19 16.72 6.84
C GLU A 205 -23.13 17.55 7.56
N LYS A 206 -23.39 18.86 7.75
CA LYS A 206 -22.43 19.81 8.35
C LYS A 206 -21.04 19.76 7.67
N GLY A 207 -21.03 19.59 6.35
CA GLY A 207 -19.81 19.55 5.54
C GLY A 207 -19.04 18.24 5.56
N ARG A 208 -19.59 17.16 6.15
CA ARG A 208 -18.95 15.83 6.17
C ARG A 208 -19.95 14.74 5.77
N TYR A 209 -19.45 13.64 5.25
CA TYR A 209 -20.29 12.47 5.02
C TYR A 209 -20.63 11.77 6.34
N ALA A 210 -21.85 11.29 6.48
CA ALA A 210 -22.28 10.50 7.63
C ALA A 210 -21.81 9.05 7.50
N ASP A 211 -21.35 8.44 8.60
CA ASP A 211 -21.04 7.01 8.65
C ASP A 211 -22.33 6.23 8.95
N PRO A 212 -22.90 5.49 7.99
CA PRO A 212 -24.16 4.79 8.19
C PRO A 212 -24.04 3.67 9.24
N PHE A 213 -22.87 3.02 9.36
CA PHE A 213 -22.66 1.99 10.37
C PHE A 213 -22.66 2.61 11.78
N TRP A 214 -22.03 3.76 11.96
CA TRP A 214 -22.17 4.51 13.21
C TRP A 214 -23.63 4.87 13.49
N TYR A 215 -24.32 5.49 12.52
CA TYR A 215 -25.68 6.01 12.73
C TYR A 215 -26.67 4.92 13.17
N TRP A 216 -26.64 3.76 12.51
CA TRP A 216 -27.58 2.66 12.75
C TRP A 216 -27.20 1.78 13.94
N LEU A 217 -25.91 1.63 14.26
CA LEU A 217 -25.46 0.74 15.34
C LEU A 217 -25.21 1.46 16.68
N ASN A 218 -24.83 2.75 16.64
CA ASN A 218 -24.41 3.50 17.83
C ASN A 218 -25.07 4.89 17.94
N GLY A 219 -25.49 5.47 16.81
CA GLY A 219 -26.03 6.81 16.71
C GLY A 219 -27.54 6.89 16.96
N PRO A 220 -28.21 7.98 16.52
CA PRO A 220 -29.64 8.17 16.70
C PRO A 220 -30.51 7.03 16.14
N GLY A 221 -30.11 6.43 15.01
CA GLY A 221 -30.84 5.33 14.39
C GLY A 221 -30.91 4.07 15.25
N SER A 222 -29.86 3.80 16.04
CA SER A 222 -29.84 2.65 16.97
C SER A 222 -30.88 2.72 18.09
N LYS A 223 -31.41 3.92 18.36
CA LYS A 223 -32.38 4.18 19.43
C LYS A 223 -33.82 4.16 18.93
N ASP A 224 -34.03 3.99 17.62
CA ASP A 224 -35.36 3.96 17.04
C ASP A 224 -35.96 2.55 17.14
N PRO A 225 -36.97 2.32 18.00
CA PRO A 225 -37.53 0.98 18.23
C PRO A 225 -38.31 0.44 17.02
N LYS A 226 -38.58 1.28 16.02
CA LYS A 226 -39.26 0.88 14.78
C LYS A 226 -38.29 0.55 13.66
N VAL A 227 -36.98 0.66 13.89
CA VAL A 227 -35.95 0.28 12.93
C VAL A 227 -35.33 -1.05 13.36
N GLN A 228 -35.14 -1.95 12.40
CA GLN A 228 -34.42 -3.18 12.59
C GLN A 228 -33.19 -3.20 11.69
N VAL A 229 -32.05 -3.56 12.28
CA VAL A 229 -30.78 -3.69 11.58
C VAL A 229 -30.42 -5.17 11.53
N LEU A 230 -30.17 -5.67 10.32
CA LEU A 230 -29.63 -7.00 10.05
C LEU A 230 -28.17 -6.85 9.67
N LEU A 231 -27.28 -7.48 10.42
CA LEU A 231 -25.86 -7.63 10.07
C LEU A 231 -25.66 -9.00 9.45
N ALA A 232 -24.97 -9.04 8.32
CA ALA A 232 -24.67 -10.30 7.66
C ALA A 232 -23.56 -11.06 8.41
N GLU A 233 -23.69 -12.38 8.50
CA GLU A 233 -22.59 -13.24 8.94
C GLU A 233 -21.54 -13.37 7.83
N GLU A 234 -21.95 -13.36 6.56
CA GLU A 234 -21.03 -13.47 5.44
C GLU A 234 -20.18 -12.19 5.28
N ARG A 235 -18.88 -12.41 5.06
CA ARG A 235 -17.91 -11.38 4.73
C ARG A 235 -17.34 -11.60 3.34
N LEU A 236 -16.82 -10.55 2.73
CA LEU A 236 -16.10 -10.62 1.45
C LEU A 236 -14.68 -10.08 1.61
N GLN A 237 -13.68 -10.94 1.51
CA GLN A 237 -12.28 -10.53 1.36
C GLN A 237 -12.02 -10.12 -0.09
N VAL A 238 -11.70 -8.84 -0.31
CA VAL A 238 -11.24 -8.31 -1.60
C VAL A 238 -9.72 -8.28 -1.61
N ARG A 239 -9.10 -8.70 -2.72
CA ARG A 239 -7.64 -8.66 -2.90
C ARG A 239 -7.29 -8.13 -4.28
N ALA A 240 -6.07 -7.66 -4.47
CA ALA A 240 -5.50 -7.40 -5.76
C ALA A 240 -4.32 -8.36 -6.00
N ARG A 241 -4.30 -9.04 -7.15
CA ARG A 241 -3.21 -9.93 -7.58
C ARG A 241 -2.91 -9.63 -9.06
N PRO A 242 -2.24 -8.52 -9.36
CA PRO A 242 -1.98 -8.12 -10.74
C PRO A 242 -1.13 -9.19 -11.45
N ASP A 243 -1.55 -9.62 -12.63
CA ASP A 243 -0.83 -10.63 -13.40
C ASP A 243 0.45 -10.05 -14.02
N LEU A 244 1.60 -10.47 -13.48
CA LEU A 244 2.94 -10.09 -13.94
C LEU A 244 3.24 -10.61 -15.36
N GLY A 245 2.51 -11.63 -15.83
CA GLY A 245 2.58 -12.20 -17.17
C GLY A 245 1.69 -11.50 -18.20
N ALA A 246 0.86 -10.54 -17.78
CA ALA A 246 -0.05 -9.82 -18.68
C ALA A 246 0.64 -8.76 -19.55
N GLY A 247 1.96 -8.68 -19.52
CA GLY A 247 2.75 -7.74 -20.31
C GLY A 247 3.02 -6.41 -19.61
N ILE A 248 3.75 -5.54 -20.31
CA ILE A 248 4.21 -4.24 -19.82
C ILE A 248 3.76 -3.15 -20.77
N HIS A 249 2.95 -2.23 -20.26
CA HIS A 249 2.57 -1.06 -21.03
C HIS A 249 3.73 -0.06 -21.09
N ILE A 250 3.89 0.63 -22.21
CA ILE A 250 4.78 1.79 -22.36
C ILE A 250 3.89 3.02 -22.56
N THR A 251 4.08 4.05 -21.74
CA THR A 251 3.33 5.31 -21.90
C THR A 251 3.85 6.08 -23.11
N ASN A 252 3.00 6.90 -23.74
CA ASN A 252 3.38 7.71 -24.90
C ASN A 252 4.40 8.82 -24.55
N GLU A 253 4.65 9.05 -23.27
CA GLU A 253 5.62 10.03 -22.75
C GLU A 253 7.04 9.46 -22.62
N ALA A 254 7.20 8.13 -22.70
CA ALA A 254 8.50 7.47 -22.66
C ALA A 254 9.32 7.74 -23.94
N PRO A 255 10.67 7.75 -23.87
CA PRO A 255 11.52 7.94 -25.04
C PRO A 255 11.20 6.94 -26.15
N THR A 256 10.93 7.49 -27.34
CA THR A 256 10.07 6.95 -28.41
C THR A 256 10.69 5.88 -29.32
N ASN A 257 11.74 5.18 -28.89
CA ASN A 257 12.35 4.12 -29.69
C ASN A 257 11.67 2.76 -29.43
N GLY A 258 10.61 2.46 -30.19
CA GLY A 258 9.86 1.20 -30.11
C GLY A 258 10.56 -0.04 -30.69
N THR A 259 11.89 0.00 -30.93
CA THR A 259 12.62 -1.13 -31.55
C THR A 259 12.60 -2.41 -30.73
N ALA A 260 12.40 -2.33 -29.42
CA ALA A 260 12.28 -3.49 -28.53
C ALA A 260 10.83 -3.89 -28.22
N PHE A 261 9.82 -3.26 -28.85
CA PHE A 261 8.42 -3.62 -28.64
C PHE A 261 8.13 -5.05 -29.10
N SER A 262 7.20 -5.69 -28.41
CA SER A 262 6.77 -7.06 -28.66
C SER A 262 5.27 -7.21 -28.35
N THR A 263 4.74 -8.43 -28.49
CA THR A 263 3.36 -8.73 -28.06
C THR A 263 3.18 -8.66 -26.53
N GLN A 264 4.27 -8.70 -25.77
CA GLN A 264 4.26 -8.63 -24.30
C GLN A 264 4.72 -7.29 -23.74
N CYS A 265 5.20 -6.36 -24.56
CA CYS A 265 5.58 -5.04 -24.09
C CYS A 265 5.49 -3.99 -25.20
N GLY A 266 4.85 -2.85 -24.91
CA GLY A 266 4.67 -1.76 -25.87
C GLY A 266 3.41 -0.93 -25.64
N THR A 267 2.97 -0.24 -26.69
CA THR A 267 1.88 0.76 -26.65
C THR A 267 0.57 0.25 -27.26
N SER A 268 0.47 -1.03 -27.64
CA SER A 268 -0.73 -1.55 -28.32
C SER A 268 -1.97 -1.49 -27.43
N ALA A 269 -3.16 -1.37 -28.05
CA ALA A 269 -4.42 -1.40 -27.33
C ALA A 269 -4.58 -2.68 -26.49
N GLU A 270 -4.19 -3.83 -27.05
CA GLU A 270 -4.23 -5.13 -26.35
C GLU A 270 -3.36 -5.12 -25.08
N ILE A 271 -2.14 -4.58 -25.14
CA ILE A 271 -1.28 -4.45 -23.96
C ILE A 271 -1.89 -3.45 -22.98
N SER A 272 -2.39 -2.31 -23.46
CA SER A 272 -3.03 -1.30 -22.61
C SER A 272 -4.25 -1.84 -21.87
N GLU A 273 -5.02 -2.76 -22.46
CA GLU A 273 -6.21 -3.33 -21.83
C GLU A 273 -5.91 -4.38 -20.75
N ARG A 274 -4.80 -5.13 -20.90
CA ARG A 274 -4.50 -6.29 -20.03
C ARG A 274 -3.33 -6.08 -19.07
N ALA A 275 -2.34 -5.26 -19.41
CA ALA A 275 -1.15 -5.08 -18.58
C ALA A 275 -1.47 -4.33 -17.29
N ALA A 276 -1.17 -4.95 -16.15
CA ALA A 276 -1.32 -4.33 -14.83
C ALA A 276 -0.13 -3.44 -14.46
N PHE A 277 0.97 -3.51 -15.20
CA PHE A 277 2.20 -2.73 -14.98
C PHE A 277 2.60 -1.99 -16.24
N GLU A 278 3.32 -0.89 -16.04
CA GLU A 278 4.07 -0.19 -17.08
C GLU A 278 5.54 -0.06 -16.69
N GLN A 279 6.40 0.17 -17.67
CA GLN A 279 7.81 0.39 -17.39
C GLN A 279 7.98 1.76 -16.71
N PHE A 280 8.62 1.76 -15.53
CA PHE A 280 8.92 2.98 -14.80
C PHE A 280 10.18 3.63 -15.38
N ILE A 281 10.01 4.80 -15.99
CA ILE A 281 11.11 5.61 -16.49
C ILE A 281 11.44 6.67 -15.45
N HIS A 282 12.51 6.44 -14.70
CA HIS A 282 12.97 7.32 -13.64
C HIS A 282 13.19 8.74 -14.15
N TYR A 283 12.76 9.71 -13.35
CA TYR A 283 13.29 11.06 -13.47
C TYR A 283 14.73 11.07 -12.97
N VAL A 284 15.67 11.46 -13.83
CA VAL A 284 17.06 11.67 -13.43
C VAL A 284 17.40 13.15 -13.56
N ASP A 285 17.73 13.78 -12.42
CA ASP A 285 18.09 15.19 -12.36
C ASP A 285 19.19 15.51 -13.39
N PRO A 286 18.96 16.47 -14.31
CA PRO A 286 19.94 16.87 -15.33
C PRO A 286 21.29 17.36 -14.79
N SER A 287 21.37 17.77 -13.52
CA SER A 287 22.59 18.19 -12.84
C SER A 287 23.38 17.03 -12.22
N THR A 288 22.75 15.87 -11.99
CA THR A 288 23.42 14.73 -11.37
C THR A 288 24.47 14.13 -12.30
N ARG A 289 25.71 14.02 -11.83
CA ARG A 289 26.81 13.36 -12.54
C ARG A 289 27.57 12.45 -11.59
N PHE A 290 27.92 11.29 -12.10
CA PHE A 290 28.90 10.39 -11.52
C PHE A 290 30.21 10.60 -12.29
N GLU A 291 31.27 10.96 -11.58
CA GLU A 291 32.62 10.92 -12.11
C GLU A 291 33.12 9.49 -11.88
N ASN A 292 33.19 8.67 -12.93
CA ASN A 292 33.46 7.24 -12.78
C ASN A 292 34.88 6.87 -13.13
N ILE A 293 35.48 5.93 -12.41
CA ILE A 293 36.67 5.23 -12.92
C ILE A 293 36.30 4.50 -14.22
N PRO A 294 37.12 4.57 -15.29
CA PRO A 294 36.87 3.91 -16.57
C PRO A 294 37.19 2.40 -16.50
N LEU A 295 36.65 1.71 -15.49
CA LEU A 295 36.85 0.30 -15.22
C LEU A 295 35.54 -0.46 -15.45
N ILE A 296 35.62 -1.57 -16.20
CA ILE A 296 34.52 -2.53 -16.37
C ILE A 296 34.90 -3.79 -15.62
N ALA A 297 34.06 -4.23 -14.68
CA ALA A 297 34.32 -5.42 -13.86
C ALA A 297 33.02 -6.11 -13.46
N ASP A 298 33.08 -7.42 -13.23
CA ASP A 298 32.03 -8.15 -12.54
C ASP A 298 32.26 -8.06 -11.02
N VAL A 299 31.62 -7.06 -10.40
CA VAL A 299 31.75 -6.86 -8.94
C VAL A 299 31.23 -8.09 -8.19
N LEU A 300 30.11 -8.69 -8.62
CA LEU A 300 29.51 -9.85 -7.94
C LEU A 300 30.39 -11.11 -8.04
N ALA A 301 31.20 -11.24 -9.09
CA ALA A 301 32.21 -12.30 -9.20
C ALA A 301 33.51 -12.02 -8.41
N ASN A 302 33.51 -11.02 -7.52
CA ASN A 302 34.69 -10.56 -6.77
C ASN A 302 35.85 -10.06 -7.65
N GLU A 303 35.61 -9.58 -8.89
CA GLU A 303 36.66 -8.97 -9.71
C GLU A 303 37.09 -7.58 -9.22
N TYR A 304 36.36 -7.01 -8.25
CA TYR A 304 36.65 -5.73 -7.61
C TYR A 304 36.31 -5.79 -6.12
N THR A 305 37.23 -5.35 -5.27
CA THR A 305 37.13 -5.48 -3.81
C THR A 305 37.13 -4.10 -3.12
N PRO A 306 36.79 -4.01 -1.81
CA PRO A 306 36.92 -2.75 -1.08
C PRO A 306 38.34 -2.19 -1.09
N SER A 307 39.36 -3.04 -1.11
CA SER A 307 40.76 -2.60 -1.21
C SER A 307 41.07 -1.95 -2.57
N ASP A 308 40.44 -2.41 -3.64
CA ASP A 308 40.57 -1.77 -4.95
C ASP A 308 39.86 -0.41 -4.93
N HIS A 309 38.63 -0.35 -4.38
CA HIS A 309 37.87 0.89 -4.22
C HIS A 309 38.67 1.97 -3.49
N ASP A 310 39.20 1.66 -2.32
CA ASP A 310 40.00 2.58 -1.51
C ASP A 310 41.24 3.06 -2.27
N ARG A 311 41.90 2.15 -3.02
CA ARG A 311 43.08 2.48 -3.82
C ARG A 311 42.73 3.47 -4.92
N TYR A 312 41.70 3.16 -5.71
CA TYR A 312 41.28 4.01 -6.81
C TYR A 312 40.79 5.36 -6.30
N ARG A 313 40.05 5.39 -5.19
CA ARG A 313 39.59 6.63 -4.58
C ARG A 313 40.73 7.57 -4.19
N CYS A 314 41.83 7.04 -3.67
CA CYS A 314 42.94 7.88 -3.22
C CYS A 314 43.92 8.26 -4.33
N PHE A 315 44.10 7.39 -5.33
CA PHE A 315 45.21 7.54 -6.28
C PHE A 315 44.77 7.67 -7.74
N PHE A 316 43.49 7.49 -8.08
CA PHE A 316 43.05 7.65 -9.47
C PHE A 316 42.95 9.13 -9.85
N PRO A 317 43.58 9.56 -10.96
CA PRO A 317 43.54 10.96 -11.38
C PRO A 317 42.12 11.39 -11.77
N ALA A 318 41.63 12.48 -11.17
CA ALA A 318 40.29 13.00 -11.42
C ALA A 318 40.06 13.41 -12.90
N ASP A 319 41.11 13.85 -13.59
CA ASP A 319 41.07 14.24 -15.01
C ASP A 319 40.96 13.04 -15.98
N GLN A 320 41.08 11.81 -15.48
CA GLN A 320 40.92 10.58 -16.25
C GLN A 320 39.57 9.88 -16.01
N MET A 321 38.71 10.47 -15.18
CA MET A 321 37.39 9.91 -14.88
C MET A 321 36.41 10.12 -16.05
N VAL A 322 35.45 9.21 -16.18
CA VAL A 322 34.35 9.28 -17.14
C VAL A 322 33.11 9.85 -16.44
N ALA A 323 32.81 11.11 -16.76
CA ALA A 323 31.59 11.76 -16.33
C ALA A 323 30.37 11.16 -17.06
N LEU A 324 29.40 10.62 -16.32
CA LEU A 324 28.09 10.30 -16.87
C LEU A 324 26.95 10.65 -15.93
N ARG A 325 25.78 10.88 -16.51
CA ARG A 325 24.53 10.91 -15.77
C ARG A 325 23.97 9.48 -15.75
N PRO A 326 23.52 8.94 -14.59
CA PRO A 326 22.76 7.70 -14.60
C PRO A 326 21.61 7.79 -15.62
N MET A 327 21.37 6.69 -16.30
CA MET A 327 20.55 6.68 -17.51
C MET A 327 19.23 5.97 -17.24
N THR A 328 18.26 6.21 -18.10
CA THR A 328 17.11 5.33 -18.30
C THR A 328 17.17 4.79 -19.72
N THR A 329 16.48 3.69 -19.95
CA THR A 329 16.50 3.04 -21.27
C THR A 329 16.06 4.00 -22.37
N THR A 330 16.76 3.98 -23.49
CA THR A 330 16.31 4.67 -24.70
C THR A 330 15.40 3.80 -25.56
N ALA A 331 15.37 2.48 -25.31
CA ALA A 331 14.54 1.50 -26.01
C ALA A 331 13.70 0.72 -24.97
N PRO A 332 12.54 1.25 -24.55
CA PRO A 332 11.65 0.57 -23.61
C PRO A 332 11.34 -0.86 -24.05
N CYS A 333 11.07 -1.75 -23.09
CA CYS A 333 10.98 -3.22 -23.25
C CYS A 333 12.31 -3.96 -23.41
N ALA A 334 13.45 -3.28 -23.61
CA ALA A 334 14.76 -3.96 -23.64
C ALA A 334 15.26 -4.34 -22.24
N THR A 335 14.86 -3.59 -21.22
CA THR A 335 15.32 -3.75 -19.83
C THR A 335 14.25 -4.26 -18.87
N VAL A 336 13.00 -4.31 -19.30
CA VAL A 336 11.88 -4.88 -18.55
C VAL A 336 11.18 -5.92 -19.40
N ILE A 337 11.11 -7.15 -18.91
CA ILE A 337 10.59 -8.30 -19.66
C ILE A 337 9.54 -9.01 -18.82
N SER A 338 8.29 -9.01 -19.29
CA SER A 338 7.21 -9.83 -18.71
C SER A 338 7.22 -11.23 -19.33
N ASP A 339 7.19 -12.26 -18.48
CA ASP A 339 7.13 -13.67 -18.87
C ASP A 339 5.74 -14.24 -18.57
N PRO A 340 4.89 -14.48 -19.58
CA PRO A 340 3.54 -15.02 -19.39
C PRO A 340 3.51 -16.50 -18.95
N LYS A 341 4.62 -17.24 -19.06
CA LYS A 341 4.69 -18.64 -18.61
C LYS A 341 5.07 -18.74 -17.14
N LYS A 342 5.98 -17.86 -16.71
CA LYS A 342 6.41 -17.78 -15.31
C LYS A 342 5.52 -16.88 -14.46
N HIS A 343 4.71 -16.03 -15.08
CA HIS A 343 4.00 -14.93 -14.42
C HIS A 343 4.98 -14.08 -13.59
N SER A 344 6.05 -13.62 -14.24
CA SER A 344 7.10 -12.82 -13.61
C SER A 344 7.50 -11.63 -14.48
N ILE A 345 8.16 -10.64 -13.88
CA ILE A 345 8.77 -9.53 -14.60
C ILE A 345 10.26 -9.47 -14.23
N ALA A 346 11.13 -9.53 -15.24
CA ALA A 346 12.57 -9.32 -15.07
C ALA A 346 12.93 -7.83 -15.25
N LEU A 347 13.79 -7.33 -14.36
CA LEU A 347 14.38 -6.00 -14.35
C LEU A 347 15.87 -6.13 -14.64
N ARG A 348 16.36 -5.50 -15.70
CA ARG A 348 17.74 -5.66 -16.17
C ARG A 348 18.47 -4.32 -16.27
N ASN A 349 19.49 -4.13 -15.44
CA ASN A 349 20.47 -3.08 -15.60
C ASN A 349 21.57 -3.60 -16.55
N PRO A 350 21.73 -3.08 -17.79
CA PRO A 350 22.55 -3.74 -18.78
C PRO A 350 24.07 -3.58 -18.56
N ALA A 351 24.85 -4.57 -18.99
CA ALA A 351 26.30 -4.54 -19.03
C ALA A 351 26.86 -3.36 -19.85
N SER A 352 28.01 -2.84 -19.42
CA SER A 352 28.83 -1.92 -20.19
C SER A 352 29.84 -2.64 -21.06
N THR A 353 30.25 -1.99 -22.15
CA THR A 353 31.42 -2.38 -22.95
C THR A 353 32.32 -1.17 -23.14
N TYR A 354 33.60 -1.37 -23.45
CA TYR A 354 34.51 -0.25 -23.64
C TYR A 354 33.98 0.72 -24.72
N GLY A 355 33.94 2.02 -24.42
CA GLY A 355 33.35 3.04 -25.29
C GLY A 355 31.82 3.14 -25.24
N ASN A 356 31.14 2.25 -24.52
CA ASN A 356 29.70 2.26 -24.28
C ASN A 356 29.42 2.07 -22.78
N TRP A 357 29.75 3.12 -22.04
CA TRP A 357 29.63 3.23 -20.60
C TRP A 357 28.18 3.47 -20.21
N ARG A 358 27.62 2.61 -19.36
CA ARG A 358 26.23 2.74 -18.90
C ARG A 358 26.07 2.34 -17.44
N LYS A 359 25.30 3.15 -16.72
CA LYS A 359 24.69 2.84 -15.43
C LYS A 359 23.23 3.23 -15.56
N GLU A 360 22.39 2.28 -15.92
CA GLU A 360 20.98 2.50 -16.27
C GLU A 360 20.07 2.04 -15.13
N ASN A 361 19.12 2.89 -14.72
CA ASN A 361 18.09 2.57 -13.73
C ASN A 361 16.90 1.90 -14.41
N VAL A 362 16.34 0.88 -13.77
CA VAL A 362 15.26 0.06 -14.32
C VAL A 362 14.17 -0.18 -13.27
N GLY A 363 12.91 -0.25 -13.71
CA GLY A 363 11.81 -0.59 -12.82
C GLY A 363 10.47 -0.69 -13.51
N ILE A 364 9.48 -1.04 -12.70
CA ILE A 364 8.06 -1.13 -13.08
C ILE A 364 7.20 -0.36 -12.10
N ILE A 365 6.04 0.08 -12.57
CA ILE A 365 5.02 0.72 -11.75
C ILE A 365 3.65 0.12 -12.07
N SER A 366 2.86 -0.22 -11.05
CA SER A 366 1.49 -0.73 -11.22
C SER A 366 0.64 0.35 -11.87
N ARG A 367 -0.28 0.04 -12.77
CA ARG A 367 -1.08 1.06 -13.48
C ARG A 367 -2.31 1.52 -12.71
N HIS A 368 -2.76 0.71 -11.77
CA HIS A 368 -3.85 1.02 -10.86
C HIS A 368 -3.29 1.43 -9.52
N GLY A 369 -3.79 2.54 -8.99
CA GLY A 369 -3.56 2.93 -7.61
C GLY A 369 -4.62 2.32 -6.69
N LEU A 370 -4.24 2.04 -5.45
CA LEU A 370 -5.15 1.65 -4.36
C LEU A 370 -4.89 2.51 -3.12
N ALA A 371 -5.89 2.65 -2.26
CA ALA A 371 -5.77 3.37 -0.99
C ALA A 371 -5.80 2.38 0.17
N TYR A 372 -4.75 2.40 0.98
CA TYR A 372 -4.42 1.40 2.00
C TYR A 372 -4.20 0.01 1.40
N GLY A 373 -3.76 -0.92 2.23
CA GLY A 373 -3.55 -2.30 1.84
C GLY A 373 -2.28 -2.88 2.44
N LYS A 374 -2.22 -4.21 2.45
CA LYS A 374 -1.01 -4.96 2.75
C LYS A 374 -0.40 -5.43 1.43
N TYR A 375 0.60 -4.71 0.96
CA TYR A 375 1.31 -4.98 -0.29
C TYR A 375 2.45 -5.94 0.00
N SER A 376 2.29 -7.22 -0.34
CA SER A 376 3.31 -8.26 -0.22
C SER A 376 3.89 -8.58 -1.61
N ILE A 377 5.18 -8.34 -1.79
CA ILE A 377 5.90 -8.50 -3.06
C ILE A 377 6.93 -9.62 -2.89
N LYS A 378 6.84 -10.63 -3.75
CA LYS A 378 7.84 -11.71 -3.85
C LYS A 378 8.85 -11.34 -4.91
N CYS A 379 10.12 -11.18 -4.53
CA CYS A 379 11.18 -10.79 -5.47
C CYS A 379 12.43 -11.65 -5.33
N LYS A 380 13.18 -11.73 -6.42
CA LYS A 380 14.61 -12.08 -6.46
C LYS A 380 15.36 -10.90 -7.05
N LEU A 381 15.59 -9.85 -6.26
CA LEU A 381 16.32 -8.66 -6.73
C LEU A 381 17.84 -8.93 -6.76
N THR A 382 18.58 -8.09 -7.47
CA THR A 382 20.04 -8.24 -7.61
C THR A 382 20.72 -8.17 -6.25
N HIS A 383 21.68 -9.07 -5.98
CA HIS A 383 22.60 -8.93 -4.86
C HIS A 383 23.28 -7.58 -4.84
N LEU A 384 23.40 -6.98 -3.66
CA LEU A 384 24.04 -5.68 -3.52
C LEU A 384 25.52 -5.82 -3.19
N LEU A 385 25.94 -6.93 -2.58
CA LEU A 385 27.30 -7.15 -2.11
C LEU A 385 27.93 -8.39 -2.76
N ASN A 386 29.24 -8.35 -2.97
CA ASN A 386 30.02 -9.55 -3.26
C ASN A 386 30.57 -10.19 -1.96
N ASP A 387 31.28 -11.32 -2.08
CA ASP A 387 31.84 -12.04 -0.92
C ASP A 387 32.90 -11.22 -0.14
N SER A 388 33.43 -10.17 -0.75
CA SER A 388 34.39 -9.24 -0.14
C SER A 388 33.72 -7.99 0.47
N ASP A 389 32.38 -7.96 0.60
CA ASP A 389 31.58 -6.82 1.08
C ASP A 389 31.56 -5.60 0.14
N MET A 390 32.01 -5.73 -1.11
CA MET A 390 31.99 -4.64 -2.08
C MET A 390 30.57 -4.44 -2.64
N TRP A 391 30.07 -3.22 -2.56
CA TRP A 391 28.78 -2.83 -3.12
C TRP A 391 28.82 -2.69 -4.65
N VAL A 392 27.79 -3.20 -5.33
CA VAL A 392 27.64 -3.09 -6.80
C VAL A 392 27.15 -1.71 -7.26
N GLY A 393 26.83 -0.82 -6.31
CA GLY A 393 26.36 0.55 -6.61
C GLY A 393 24.85 0.66 -6.88
N LEU A 394 24.08 -0.40 -6.63
CA LEU A 394 22.62 -0.42 -6.77
C LEU A 394 21.89 -0.23 -5.44
N THR A 395 20.79 0.51 -5.48
CA THR A 395 19.71 0.46 -4.49
C THR A 395 18.59 -0.39 -5.08
N ASN A 396 18.16 -1.42 -4.34
CA ASN A 396 16.91 -2.13 -4.62
C ASN A 396 15.79 -1.41 -3.88
N ALA A 397 14.74 -0.99 -4.58
CA ALA A 397 13.64 -0.26 -3.96
C ALA A 397 12.27 -0.84 -4.30
N ILE A 398 11.37 -0.80 -3.30
CA ILE A 398 9.96 -1.18 -3.41
C ILE A 398 9.18 -0.08 -2.72
N TRP A 399 8.35 0.64 -3.44
CA TRP A 399 7.74 1.85 -2.90
C TRP A 399 6.34 2.10 -3.43
N LEU A 400 5.58 2.89 -2.69
CA LEU A 400 4.25 3.35 -3.07
C LEU A 400 4.34 4.85 -3.37
N ILE A 401 3.84 5.29 -4.51
CA ILE A 401 3.80 6.72 -4.87
C ILE A 401 2.38 7.16 -5.19
N TYR A 402 2.00 8.39 -4.83
CA TYR A 402 0.71 8.98 -5.21
C TYR A 402 0.45 8.84 -6.72
N ASP A 403 -0.79 8.50 -7.08
CA ASP A 403 -1.16 8.16 -8.46
C ASP A 403 -1.55 9.37 -9.32
N GLY A 404 -1.61 10.57 -8.72
CA GLY A 404 -2.00 11.81 -9.40
C GLY A 404 -3.50 11.92 -9.69
N ALA A 405 -4.34 11.06 -9.12
CA ALA A 405 -5.77 11.05 -9.43
C ALA A 405 -6.53 12.28 -8.90
N PRO A 406 -7.60 12.72 -9.59
CA PRO A 406 -8.48 13.77 -9.10
C PRO A 406 -9.01 13.49 -7.69
N GLY A 407 -8.97 14.51 -6.83
CA GLY A 407 -9.44 14.40 -5.45
C GLY A 407 -8.49 13.67 -4.49
N GLY A 408 -7.35 13.16 -4.99
CA GLY A 408 -6.28 12.53 -4.20
C GLY A 408 -5.43 13.55 -3.44
N MET A 409 -6.03 14.30 -2.52
CA MET A 409 -5.34 15.26 -1.65
C MET A 409 -5.23 14.71 -0.23
N ARG A 410 -4.06 14.83 0.40
CA ARG A 410 -3.85 14.45 1.81
C ARG A 410 -4.82 15.16 2.75
N ARG A 411 -4.98 14.63 3.95
CA ARG A 411 -5.69 15.33 5.03
C ARG A 411 -5.08 16.72 5.28
N PRO A 412 -5.85 17.73 5.71
CA PRO A 412 -5.28 19.01 6.06
C PRO A 412 -4.18 18.88 7.13
N CYS A 413 -3.07 19.59 6.95
CA CYS A 413 -2.10 19.77 8.02
C CYS A 413 -2.55 20.95 8.90
N GLU A 414 -3.09 20.63 10.07
CA GLU A 414 -3.80 21.55 10.98
C GLU A 414 -2.91 22.60 11.66
N LYS A 415 -1.58 22.40 11.69
CA LYS A 415 -0.63 23.37 12.25
C LYS A 415 -0.22 24.41 11.21
N ASP A 416 0.99 24.31 10.67
CA ASP A 416 1.59 25.31 9.78
C ASP A 416 1.53 24.95 8.29
N GLY A 417 0.96 23.79 7.93
CA GLY A 417 0.86 23.30 6.56
C GLY A 417 1.95 22.30 6.19
N TYR A 418 1.83 21.72 5.00
CA TYR A 418 2.83 20.91 4.33
C TYR A 418 3.80 21.78 3.53
N MET A 419 5.02 21.31 3.31
CA MET A 419 5.89 21.87 2.27
C MET A 419 5.27 21.64 0.89
N ALA A 420 5.11 22.69 0.09
CA ALA A 420 4.34 22.64 -1.15
C ALA A 420 5.00 21.82 -2.26
N ASN A 421 6.33 21.87 -2.36
CA ASN A 421 7.07 21.28 -3.47
C ASN A 421 8.00 20.17 -2.97
N TYR A 422 8.03 19.03 -3.66
CA TYR A 422 8.94 17.92 -3.35
C TYR A 422 10.42 18.36 -3.36
N TYR A 423 10.83 19.12 -4.37
CA TYR A 423 12.21 19.63 -4.53
C TYR A 423 12.46 21.00 -3.87
N GLY A 424 11.54 21.49 -3.04
CA GLY A 424 11.68 22.81 -2.42
C GLY A 424 12.78 22.86 -1.35
N GLY A 425 13.45 24.01 -1.22
CA GLY A 425 14.41 24.26 -0.12
C GLY A 425 13.73 24.77 1.16
N ASP A 426 14.52 25.31 2.08
CA ASP A 426 14.06 25.86 3.36
C ASP A 426 13.06 27.02 3.24
N ALA A 427 13.07 27.72 2.10
CA ALA A 427 12.18 28.84 1.79
C ALA A 427 10.91 28.42 1.04
N ASP A 428 10.67 27.12 0.85
CA ASP A 428 9.48 26.62 0.16
C ASP A 428 8.20 26.97 0.93
N GLN A 429 7.12 27.22 0.18
CA GLN A 429 5.86 27.65 0.75
C GLN A 429 5.22 26.52 1.55
N ARG A 430 4.58 26.86 2.68
CA ARG A 430 3.67 25.94 3.35
C ARG A 430 2.23 26.09 2.88
N VAL A 431 1.57 24.97 2.61
CA VAL A 431 0.18 24.90 2.13
C VAL A 431 -0.65 23.92 2.95
N PRO A 432 -1.96 24.13 3.13
CA PRO A 432 -2.78 23.27 4.00
C PRO A 432 -2.89 21.82 3.52
N ARG A 433 -2.78 21.58 2.21
CA ARG A 433 -2.93 20.25 1.59
C ARG A 433 -1.97 20.10 0.41
N VAL A 434 -1.45 18.89 0.23
CA VAL A 434 -0.67 18.45 -0.95
C VAL A 434 -1.21 17.10 -1.42
N ALA A 435 -0.92 16.74 -2.68
CA ALA A 435 -1.23 15.40 -3.20
C ALA A 435 -0.07 14.41 -3.00
N TYR A 436 1.17 14.92 -3.01
CA TYR A 436 2.37 14.08 -2.97
C TYR A 436 2.38 13.19 -1.73
N SER A 437 2.62 11.90 -1.96
CA SER A 437 2.76 10.88 -0.93
C SER A 437 3.65 9.79 -1.45
N GLU A 438 4.46 9.25 -0.55
CA GLU A 438 5.40 8.20 -0.85
C GLU A 438 5.72 7.37 0.41
N ILE A 439 5.82 6.05 0.25
CA ILE A 439 6.17 5.08 1.30
C ILE A 439 7.16 4.07 0.73
N ASP A 440 8.35 3.97 1.32
CA ASP A 440 9.48 3.30 0.68
C ASP A 440 10.05 2.15 1.50
N PHE A 441 10.48 1.11 0.79
CA PHE A 441 11.68 0.33 1.07
C PHE A 441 12.79 0.79 0.13
N GLU A 442 13.90 1.30 0.69
CA GLU A 442 15.16 1.46 -0.04
C GLU A 442 16.22 0.58 0.62
N ILE A 443 16.81 -0.34 -0.15
CA ILE A 443 17.78 -1.33 0.35
C ILE A 443 19.11 -1.10 -0.33
N LEU A 444 20.13 -0.75 0.45
CA LEU A 444 21.44 -0.35 -0.06
C LEU A 444 22.55 -0.50 0.99
N LYS A 445 23.81 -0.41 0.56
CA LYS A 445 24.96 -0.31 1.46
C LYS A 445 25.10 1.12 1.98
N THR A 446 24.54 1.35 3.16
CA THR A 446 24.68 2.59 3.93
C THR A 446 24.63 2.25 5.41
N PRO A 447 25.21 3.06 6.31
CA PRO A 447 25.05 2.88 7.74
C PRO A 447 23.58 2.93 8.16
N ALA A 448 23.18 1.97 9.00
CA ALA A 448 21.86 1.96 9.65
C ALA A 448 21.77 2.95 10.82
N TYR A 449 22.90 3.55 11.22
CA TYR A 449 22.94 4.42 12.37
C TYR A 449 22.04 5.64 12.20
N CYS A 450 21.48 6.09 13.33
CA CYS A 450 20.79 7.35 13.41
C CYS A 450 21.81 8.47 13.65
N PRO A 451 22.05 9.35 12.67
CA PRO A 451 23.09 10.37 12.75
C PRO A 451 22.77 11.45 13.78
N ASP A 452 23.84 12.11 14.26
CA ASP A 452 23.70 13.38 14.96
C ASP A 452 22.95 14.38 14.06
N LYS A 453 22.33 15.41 14.65
CA LYS A 453 21.49 16.41 13.94
C LYS A 453 22.26 17.30 12.94
N SER A 454 23.46 16.91 12.53
CA SER A 454 24.29 17.60 11.53
C SER A 454 24.26 16.84 10.21
N PHE A 455 23.80 17.52 9.14
CA PHE A 455 23.88 17.03 7.77
C PHE A 455 24.95 17.82 6.99
N PRO A 456 25.83 17.16 6.22
CA PRO A 456 26.08 15.72 6.20
C PRO A 456 26.86 15.28 7.47
N PRO A 457 26.76 13.99 7.88
CA PRO A 457 27.59 13.44 8.94
C PRO A 457 29.09 13.54 8.64
N SER A 458 29.90 13.83 9.66
CA SER A 458 31.36 13.99 9.54
C SER A 458 32.09 12.67 9.73
N TYR A 459 32.81 12.20 8.71
CA TYR A 459 33.69 11.03 8.78
C TYR A 459 35.15 11.43 8.54
N PRO A 460 36.12 10.70 9.12
CA PRO A 460 37.52 10.83 8.74
C PRO A 460 37.69 10.73 7.23
N GLN A 461 38.42 11.67 6.65
CA GLN A 461 38.72 11.65 5.22
C GLN A 461 39.95 10.78 4.98
N GLN A 462 39.89 9.94 3.94
CA GLN A 462 41.05 9.20 3.46
C GLN A 462 42.14 10.17 2.99
N LEU A 463 43.40 9.81 3.24
CA LEU A 463 44.58 10.56 2.83
C LEU A 463 45.38 9.73 1.83
N ALA A 464 45.73 10.34 0.69
CA ALA A 464 46.53 9.70 -0.36
C ALA A 464 48.01 9.64 0.01
N LEU A 465 48.36 8.82 1.03
CA LEU A 465 49.73 8.55 1.45
C LEU A 465 50.16 7.18 0.90
N PRO A 466 51.02 7.12 -0.15
CA PRO A 466 51.36 5.86 -0.82
C PRO A 466 51.93 4.78 0.10
N ASP A 467 52.71 5.20 1.10
CA ASP A 467 53.42 4.30 2.02
C ASP A 467 52.63 3.97 3.30
N ASP A 468 51.43 4.54 3.48
CA ASP A 468 50.59 4.31 4.66
C ASP A 468 49.21 3.78 4.24
N ARG A 469 49.09 2.46 4.17
CA ARG A 469 47.82 1.80 3.83
C ARG A 469 46.68 2.16 4.77
N ALA A 470 46.95 2.38 6.05
CA ALA A 470 45.90 2.72 7.00
C ALA A 470 45.31 4.12 6.71
N ALA A 471 46.10 5.02 6.11
CA ALA A 471 45.66 6.37 5.79
C ALA A 471 44.67 6.45 4.62
N TRP A 472 44.70 5.49 3.69
CA TRP A 472 43.79 5.46 2.54
C TRP A 472 42.67 4.42 2.63
N VAL A 473 42.58 3.61 3.69
CA VAL A 473 41.43 2.73 3.91
C VAL A 473 40.25 3.54 4.43
N HIS A 474 39.04 3.29 3.90
CA HIS A 474 37.84 3.94 4.42
C HIS A 474 37.64 3.52 5.88
N SER A 475 37.55 4.51 6.76
CA SER A 475 37.23 4.30 8.16
C SER A 475 36.08 5.22 8.52
N THR A 476 34.96 4.64 8.93
CA THR A 476 33.81 5.37 9.45
C THR A 476 34.08 5.95 10.84
N SER A 477 35.26 5.68 11.46
CA SER A 477 35.60 5.90 12.87
C SER A 477 34.64 5.25 13.90
N ASP A 478 33.57 4.62 13.43
CA ASP A 478 32.47 4.12 14.24
C ASP A 478 32.21 2.65 13.92
N VAL A 479 32.71 1.77 14.78
CA VAL A 479 32.50 0.32 14.73
C VAL A 479 31.03 -0.09 14.65
N ARG A 480 30.07 0.79 14.98
CA ARG A 480 28.62 0.54 14.81
C ARG A 480 28.16 0.52 13.35
N THR A 481 29.05 0.85 12.40
CA THR A 481 28.72 0.99 10.96
C THR A 481 29.44 -0.02 10.06
N ASP A 482 30.38 -0.79 10.61
CA ASP A 482 31.19 -1.78 9.89
C ASP A 482 30.70 -3.20 10.20
N HIS A 483 29.54 -3.57 9.65
CA HIS A 483 29.05 -4.94 9.71
C HIS A 483 29.17 -5.61 8.32
N PRO A 484 30.17 -6.48 8.12
CA PRO A 484 30.39 -7.14 6.84
C PRO A 484 29.18 -7.98 6.39
N GLY A 485 28.86 -7.93 5.10
CA GLY A 485 27.76 -8.68 4.51
C GLY A 485 26.36 -8.13 4.84
N MET A 486 26.29 -6.99 5.54
CA MET A 486 25.04 -6.32 5.89
C MET A 486 24.74 -5.17 4.94
N VAL A 487 23.46 -5.03 4.62
CA VAL A 487 22.85 -3.89 3.93
C VAL A 487 21.81 -3.26 4.83
N THR A 488 21.50 -1.99 4.59
CA THR A 488 20.46 -1.29 5.32
C THR A 488 19.15 -1.39 4.56
N VAL A 489 18.10 -1.77 5.27
CA VAL A 489 16.69 -1.67 4.88
C VAL A 489 16.17 -0.36 5.46
N ALA A 490 16.03 0.65 4.61
CA ALA A 490 15.47 1.94 4.96
C ALA A 490 13.96 1.94 4.71
N CYS A 491 13.19 2.25 5.74
CA CYS A 491 11.73 2.37 5.72
C CYS A 491 11.39 3.86 5.84
N THR A 492 10.85 4.46 4.78
CA THR A 492 10.62 5.92 4.72
C THR A 492 9.15 6.23 4.50
N ASN A 493 8.62 7.21 5.24
CA ASN A 493 7.31 7.82 4.98
C ASN A 493 7.50 9.30 4.63
N TRP A 494 7.03 9.71 3.45
CA TRP A 494 7.05 11.10 3.02
C TRP A 494 5.78 11.81 3.49
N ASP A 495 5.88 12.45 4.66
CA ASP A 495 4.81 13.25 5.26
C ASP A 495 4.82 14.73 4.87
N MET A 496 5.72 15.10 3.95
CA MET A 496 5.88 16.44 3.42
C MET A 496 6.08 17.49 4.53
N ALA A 497 6.72 17.06 5.62
CA ALA A 497 7.02 17.84 6.82
C ALA A 497 5.78 18.50 7.46
N CYS A 498 4.66 17.79 7.49
CA CYS A 498 3.50 18.23 8.25
C CYS A 498 3.76 18.17 9.75
N HIS A 499 3.59 19.29 10.46
CA HIS A 499 3.84 19.36 11.89
C HIS A 499 2.66 18.87 12.75
N SER A 500 1.53 18.50 12.15
CA SER A 500 0.33 18.05 12.89
C SER A 500 0.54 16.90 13.86
N PRO A 501 1.37 15.87 13.59
CA PRO A 501 1.63 14.79 14.54
C PRO A 501 2.02 15.33 15.93
N GLU A 502 1.54 14.66 16.97
CA GLU A 502 1.73 15.09 18.36
C GLU A 502 3.22 15.11 18.74
N ARG A 503 3.97 14.10 18.29
CA ARG A 503 5.40 13.91 18.54
C ARG A 503 6.25 14.27 17.32
N PHE A 504 5.83 15.24 16.51
CA PHE A 504 6.68 15.75 15.43
C PHE A 504 7.99 16.29 16.02
N ALA A 505 9.13 15.76 15.57
CA ALA A 505 10.45 16.16 16.07
C ALA A 505 11.58 15.92 15.06
N VAL A 506 12.72 16.56 15.32
CA VAL A 506 13.97 16.49 14.55
C VAL A 506 14.99 15.62 15.27
N GLY A 507 15.79 14.89 14.48
CA GLY A 507 16.75 13.89 14.93
C GLY A 507 16.11 12.54 15.22
N CYS A 508 16.79 11.73 16.02
CA CYS A 508 16.38 10.37 16.38
C CYS A 508 15.22 10.38 17.38
N GLN A 509 14.13 9.68 17.05
CA GLN A 509 12.92 9.57 17.86
C GLN A 509 12.50 8.09 17.95
N PRO A 510 12.56 7.48 19.14
CA PRO A 510 12.11 6.11 19.31
C PRO A 510 10.58 5.99 19.29
N ILE A 511 10.10 4.88 18.75
CA ILE A 511 8.71 4.45 18.80
C ILE A 511 8.66 2.95 19.12
N GLU A 512 7.75 2.56 19.99
CA GLU A 512 7.61 1.18 20.47
C GLU A 512 6.46 0.48 19.76
N LYS A 513 6.68 -0.76 19.31
CA LYS A 513 5.63 -1.65 18.82
C LYS A 513 5.94 -3.08 19.20
N ASP A 514 5.00 -3.74 19.86
CA ASP A 514 5.07 -5.15 20.26
C ASP A 514 6.38 -5.53 20.98
N GLY A 515 6.89 -4.63 21.83
CA GLY A 515 8.14 -4.81 22.59
C GLY A 515 9.43 -4.56 21.80
N SER A 516 9.33 -4.07 20.56
CA SER A 516 10.46 -3.65 19.73
C SER A 516 10.51 -2.11 19.62
N THR A 517 11.72 -1.56 19.73
CA THR A 517 11.99 -0.13 19.53
C THR A 517 12.43 0.12 18.09
N PHE A 518 11.77 1.05 17.41
CA PHE A 518 12.15 1.56 16.10
C PHE A 518 12.58 3.02 16.22
N VAL A 519 13.69 3.40 15.57
CA VAL A 519 14.23 4.77 15.69
C VAL A 519 14.02 5.52 14.40
N SER A 520 13.04 6.42 14.41
CA SER A 520 12.75 7.32 13.29
C SER A 520 13.71 8.51 13.30
N HIS A 521 14.17 8.93 12.12
CA HIS A 521 15.06 10.06 11.96
C HIS A 521 14.51 11.09 10.97
N ARG A 522 14.57 12.36 11.36
CA ARG A 522 14.31 13.53 10.49
C ARG A 522 15.47 14.52 10.59
N TRP A 523 16.00 14.98 9.46
CA TRP A 523 17.17 15.88 9.44
C TRP A 523 16.89 17.26 10.05
N ASP A 524 15.76 17.87 9.69
CA ASP A 524 15.34 19.19 10.18
C ASP A 524 13.80 19.31 10.13
N SER A 525 13.24 20.45 10.56
CA SER A 525 11.79 20.65 10.63
C SER A 525 11.09 20.79 9.26
N ASN A 526 11.83 21.01 8.19
CA ASN A 526 11.36 21.15 6.82
C ASN A 526 11.66 19.92 5.97
N TYR A 527 12.49 18.99 6.45
CA TYR A 527 12.78 17.74 5.77
C TYR A 527 11.50 16.90 5.62
N ARG A 528 11.19 16.52 4.38
CA ARG A 528 9.86 16.05 3.93
C ARG A 528 9.55 14.59 4.24
N ALA A 529 10.51 13.89 4.82
CA ALA A 529 10.38 12.47 5.10
C ALA A 529 10.82 12.13 6.52
N LEU A 530 10.32 11.01 7.01
CA LEU A 530 10.77 10.37 8.23
C LEU A 530 11.27 8.97 7.85
N THR A 531 12.50 8.63 8.25
CA THR A 531 13.14 7.37 7.85
C THR A 531 13.56 6.55 9.07
N GLN A 532 13.30 5.25 9.02
CA GLN A 532 13.87 4.26 9.92
C GLN A 532 14.86 3.40 9.15
N LYS A 533 15.93 2.96 9.80
CA LYS A 533 16.94 2.11 9.20
C LYS A 533 17.16 0.89 10.08
N SER A 534 17.16 -0.28 9.46
CA SER A 534 17.55 -1.54 10.11
C SER A 534 18.52 -2.29 9.20
N GLU A 535 19.38 -3.12 9.78
CA GLU A 535 20.30 -3.93 8.99
C GLU A 535 19.72 -5.31 8.69
N ALA A 536 20.08 -5.85 7.54
CA ALA A 536 19.78 -7.22 7.13
C ALA A 536 20.95 -7.78 6.33
N SER A 537 21.11 -9.10 6.32
CA SER A 537 22.15 -9.74 5.52
C SER A 537 21.80 -9.69 4.04
N ASP A 538 22.72 -9.21 3.20
CA ASP A 538 22.53 -9.24 1.73
C ASP A 538 22.28 -10.66 1.23
N LYS A 539 23.01 -11.63 1.79
CA LYS A 539 22.87 -13.05 1.48
C LYS A 539 21.51 -13.61 1.89
N GLU A 540 20.95 -13.16 3.01
CA GLU A 540 19.59 -13.54 3.43
C GLU A 540 18.55 -13.00 2.45
N LEU A 541 18.65 -11.72 2.11
CA LEU A 541 17.64 -11.02 1.30
C LEU A 541 17.68 -11.41 -0.19
N PHE A 542 18.88 -11.61 -0.74
CA PHE A 542 19.07 -11.72 -2.20
C PHE A 542 19.80 -13.00 -2.63
N GLY A 543 20.32 -13.80 -1.68
CA GLY A 543 21.02 -15.07 -1.94
C GLY A 543 20.15 -16.27 -2.23
N GLY A 544 18.85 -16.19 -1.93
CA GLY A 544 17.88 -17.26 -2.18
C GLY A 544 17.26 -17.22 -3.58
N ASP A 545 16.28 -18.10 -3.79
CA ASP A 545 15.45 -18.07 -4.99
C ASP A 545 14.46 -16.91 -4.99
N HIS A 546 14.12 -16.38 -3.81
CA HIS A 546 13.29 -15.21 -3.59
C HIS A 546 13.32 -14.77 -2.13
N TYR A 547 12.72 -13.61 -1.87
CA TYR A 547 12.39 -13.11 -0.54
C TYR A 547 11.10 -12.27 -0.65
N TRP A 548 10.36 -12.14 0.46
CA TRP A 548 9.16 -11.33 0.54
C TRP A 548 9.43 -10.00 1.23
N PHE A 549 8.85 -8.95 0.66
CA PHE A 549 8.84 -7.59 1.19
C PHE A 549 7.39 -7.14 1.32
N GLU A 550 7.03 -6.56 2.46
CA GLU A 550 5.66 -6.18 2.76
C GLU A 550 5.56 -4.76 3.29
N ILE A 551 4.74 -3.94 2.64
CA ILE A 551 4.29 -2.63 3.15
C ILE A 551 2.83 -2.78 3.53
N GLU A 552 2.54 -2.76 4.83
CA GLU A 552 1.18 -2.66 5.34
C GLU A 552 0.88 -1.20 5.67
N TRP A 553 0.10 -0.57 4.80
CA TRP A 553 -0.33 0.81 4.96
C TRP A 553 -1.79 0.84 5.43
N ARG A 554 -1.98 1.36 6.65
CA ARG A 554 -3.27 1.50 7.32
C ARG A 554 -3.62 2.98 7.49
N PRO A 555 -4.88 3.33 7.85
CA PRO A 555 -5.28 4.73 8.04
C PRO A 555 -4.51 5.52 9.10
N GLU A 556 -3.87 4.83 10.06
CA GLU A 556 -3.20 5.43 11.22
C GLU A 556 -1.76 4.96 11.43
N GLU A 557 -1.28 4.00 10.64
CA GLU A 557 0.06 3.42 10.78
C GLU A 557 0.58 2.84 9.46
N VAL A 558 1.91 2.70 9.36
CA VAL A 558 2.61 1.95 8.31
C VAL A 558 3.55 0.97 8.98
N ILE A 559 3.50 -0.29 8.52
CA ILE A 559 4.32 -1.38 9.03
C ILE A 559 5.08 -1.98 7.85
N TRP A 560 6.39 -2.13 8.01
CA TRP A 560 7.26 -2.76 7.02
C TRP A 560 7.70 -4.11 7.53
N ARG A 561 7.55 -5.16 6.72
CA ARG A 561 8.01 -6.51 7.05
C ARG A 561 8.78 -7.13 5.91
N ILE A 562 9.69 -8.02 6.25
CA ILE A 562 10.45 -8.80 5.27
C ILE A 562 10.61 -10.24 5.78
N GLY A 563 10.72 -11.22 4.91
CA GLY A 563 10.92 -12.62 5.31
C GLY A 563 11.08 -13.56 4.12
N PRO A 564 11.61 -14.77 4.33
CA PRO A 564 11.77 -15.75 3.25
C PRO A 564 10.42 -16.27 2.72
N GLU A 565 9.38 -16.30 3.57
CA GLU A 565 8.02 -16.71 3.24
C GLU A 565 6.99 -15.82 3.97
N LEU A 566 5.75 -15.78 3.48
CA LEU A 566 4.67 -14.92 4.01
C LEU A 566 4.32 -15.19 5.48
N ASP A 567 4.47 -16.42 5.96
CA ASP A 567 4.23 -16.79 7.36
C ASP A 567 5.48 -16.63 8.26
N GLN A 568 6.59 -16.16 7.68
CA GLN A 568 7.88 -15.95 8.34
C GLN A 568 8.34 -14.48 8.27
N LEU A 569 7.42 -13.56 8.02
CA LEU A 569 7.71 -12.13 7.97
C LEU A 569 8.06 -11.58 9.35
N ARG A 570 9.14 -10.79 9.43
CA ARG A 570 9.53 -10.01 10.61
C ARG A 570 9.37 -8.52 10.35
N VAL A 571 8.95 -7.77 11.37
CA VAL A 571 8.83 -6.30 11.29
C VAL A 571 10.23 -5.67 11.27
N VAL A 572 10.46 -4.75 10.32
CA VAL A 572 11.72 -4.01 10.15
C VAL A 572 11.54 -2.50 10.18
N GLY A 573 10.31 -2.02 10.13
CA GLY A 573 9.95 -0.62 10.31
C GLY A 573 8.51 -0.49 10.82
N TYR A 574 8.26 0.56 11.59
CA TYR A 574 6.95 0.90 12.13
C TYR A 574 6.83 2.40 12.35
N MET A 575 5.80 3.03 11.77
CA MET A 575 5.47 4.42 12.04
C MET A 575 3.96 4.56 12.24
N ASP A 576 3.55 5.47 13.13
CA ASP A 576 2.14 5.79 13.31
C ASP A 576 1.88 7.31 13.29
N ARG A 577 0.59 7.65 13.29
CA ARG A 577 0.08 9.02 13.30
C ARG A 577 0.62 9.90 14.44
N SER A 578 1.21 9.33 15.49
CA SER A 578 1.78 10.12 16.59
C SER A 578 3.07 10.83 16.18
N VAL A 579 3.85 10.27 15.23
CA VAL A 579 5.16 10.80 14.81
C VAL A 579 5.19 11.35 13.38
N THR A 580 4.28 10.91 12.52
CA THR A 580 4.27 11.26 11.09
C THR A 580 2.84 11.35 10.56
N GLU A 581 2.61 12.14 9.50
CA GLU A 581 1.30 12.15 8.84
C GLU A 581 1.19 10.93 7.91
N ILE A 582 0.18 10.10 8.17
CA ILE A 582 -0.09 8.89 7.38
C ILE A 582 -1.04 9.28 6.25
N SER A 583 -0.56 9.18 5.02
CA SER A 583 -1.35 9.60 3.87
C SER A 583 -2.63 8.77 3.71
N ASN A 584 -3.64 9.39 3.08
CA ASN A 584 -4.90 8.76 2.68
C ASN A 584 -5.15 8.83 1.16
N VAL A 585 -4.13 9.22 0.38
CA VAL A 585 -4.22 9.36 -1.08
C VAL A 585 -3.92 8.04 -1.77
N GLN A 586 -4.61 7.74 -2.86
CA GLN A 586 -4.39 6.52 -3.65
C GLN A 586 -2.94 6.47 -4.19
N MET A 587 -2.29 5.31 -4.09
CA MET A 587 -0.87 5.12 -4.49
C MET A 587 -0.67 3.91 -5.40
N ARG A 588 0.34 4.00 -6.27
CA ARG A 588 0.81 2.97 -7.21
C ARG A 588 2.06 2.31 -6.65
N LEU A 589 2.20 1.00 -6.84
CA LEU A 589 3.38 0.22 -6.45
C LEU A 589 4.49 0.38 -7.48
N ILE A 590 5.71 0.63 -7.04
CA ILE A 590 6.93 0.66 -7.83
C ILE A 590 7.92 -0.39 -7.31
N VAL A 591 8.62 -1.06 -8.23
CA VAL A 591 9.79 -1.90 -7.93
C VAL A 591 10.94 -1.53 -8.86
N THR A 592 12.09 -1.16 -8.32
CA THR A 592 13.22 -0.60 -9.08
C THR A 592 14.59 -1.15 -8.62
N GLN A 593 15.56 -1.07 -9.55
CA GLN A 593 16.98 -1.25 -9.28
C GLN A 593 17.73 -0.03 -9.84
N GLU A 594 18.32 0.76 -8.95
CA GLU A 594 18.79 2.11 -9.26
C GLU A 594 20.24 2.32 -8.89
N TYR A 595 21.04 2.88 -9.82
CA TYR A 595 22.36 3.39 -9.47
C TYR A 595 22.20 4.68 -8.69
N HIS A 596 22.47 4.59 -7.39
CA HIS A 596 22.12 5.66 -6.47
C HIS A 596 23.24 6.71 -6.34
N ASN A 597 22.86 7.96 -6.11
CA ASN A 597 23.82 9.02 -5.80
C ASN A 597 24.17 8.98 -4.32
N THR A 598 25.40 8.62 -3.98
CA THR A 598 25.87 8.47 -2.58
C THR A 598 25.78 9.75 -1.76
N ARG A 599 25.60 10.91 -2.39
CA ARG A 599 25.31 12.18 -1.70
C ARG A 599 23.92 12.24 -1.08
N TRP A 600 22.98 11.40 -1.55
CA TRP A 600 21.59 11.38 -1.10
C TRP A 600 21.38 10.43 0.09
N TRP A 601 22.28 9.46 0.26
CA TRP A 601 22.40 8.60 1.45
C TRP A 601 23.74 8.82 2.16
N PRO A 602 23.89 9.90 2.94
CA PRO A 602 25.15 10.21 3.59
C PRO A 602 25.64 9.07 4.48
N GLY A 603 26.95 8.82 4.42
CA GLY A 603 27.62 7.79 5.21
C GLY A 603 27.83 6.47 4.50
N THR A 604 27.30 6.28 3.28
CA THR A 604 27.67 5.11 2.48
C THR A 604 29.20 4.99 2.33
N PRO A 605 29.78 3.79 2.60
CA PRO A 605 31.23 3.62 2.64
C PRO A 605 31.88 3.73 1.24
N TYR A 606 31.10 3.46 0.20
CA TYR A 606 31.59 3.41 -1.17
C TYR A 606 31.05 4.59 -1.98
N ASP A 607 31.95 5.45 -2.47
CA ASP A 607 31.60 6.47 -3.44
C ASP A 607 31.30 5.83 -4.79
N GLN A 608 30.13 6.15 -5.35
CA GLN A 608 29.56 5.62 -6.60
C GLN A 608 30.51 5.76 -7.80
N GLY A 609 31.31 6.83 -7.82
CA GLY A 609 32.28 7.10 -8.88
C GLY A 609 33.42 6.08 -8.94
N PHE A 610 33.76 5.46 -7.81
CA PHE A 610 34.83 4.46 -7.73
C PHE A 610 34.29 3.03 -7.75
N ILE A 611 33.01 2.85 -8.04
CA ILE A 611 32.41 1.54 -8.33
C ILE A 611 32.47 1.32 -9.84
N PRO A 612 33.05 0.20 -10.33
CA PRO A 612 33.17 -0.09 -11.75
C PRO A 612 31.84 -0.07 -12.49
N PHE A 613 31.92 0.09 -13.81
CA PHE A 613 30.81 -0.26 -14.69
C PHE A 613 30.59 -1.77 -14.71
N PRO A 614 29.34 -2.24 -14.75
CA PRO A 614 29.06 -3.68 -14.72
C PRO A 614 29.53 -4.34 -16.02
N SER A 615 30.30 -5.43 -15.92
CA SER A 615 30.69 -6.24 -17.09
C SER A 615 29.60 -7.23 -17.54
N LYS A 616 28.61 -7.47 -16.68
CA LYS A 616 27.45 -8.35 -16.87
C LYS A 616 26.15 -7.60 -16.62
N ASP A 617 25.07 -8.08 -17.22
CA ASP A 617 23.73 -7.61 -16.88
C ASP A 617 23.46 -7.93 -15.40
N LEU A 618 23.01 -6.93 -14.64
CA LEU A 618 22.49 -7.13 -13.28
C LEU A 618 20.98 -7.32 -13.40
N VAL A 619 20.47 -8.45 -12.91
CA VAL A 619 19.09 -8.89 -13.16
C VAL A 619 18.37 -9.18 -11.86
N GLY A 620 17.25 -8.49 -11.65
CA GLY A 620 16.25 -8.83 -10.64
C GLY A 620 14.96 -9.37 -11.26
N GLU A 621 14.16 -10.09 -10.49
CA GLU A 621 12.86 -10.61 -10.90
C GLU A 621 11.78 -10.32 -9.85
N VAL A 622 10.63 -9.83 -10.29
CA VAL A 622 9.39 -9.78 -9.50
C VAL A 622 8.58 -11.03 -9.84
N LEU A 623 8.19 -11.78 -8.82
CA LEU A 623 7.66 -13.14 -8.94
C LEU A 623 6.20 -13.28 -8.48
N ASP A 624 5.74 -12.43 -7.56
CA ASP A 624 4.33 -12.33 -7.14
C ASP A 624 4.09 -10.95 -6.52
N VAL A 625 2.86 -10.46 -6.65
CA VAL A 625 2.37 -9.25 -5.99
C VAL A 625 0.97 -9.56 -5.44
N ILE A 626 0.82 -9.41 -4.14
CA ILE A 626 -0.44 -9.62 -3.43
C ILE A 626 -0.76 -8.35 -2.66
N ILE A 627 -1.97 -7.83 -2.81
CA ILE A 627 -2.46 -6.67 -2.06
C ILE A 627 -3.76 -7.09 -1.37
N GLU A 628 -3.77 -7.12 -0.03
CA GLU A 628 -4.90 -7.63 0.77
C GLU A 628 -5.44 -6.62 1.77
#